data_AF-A0A315EGP2-F1
#
_entry.id   AF-A0A315EGP2-F1
#
_cell.length_a   1.000
_cell.length_b   1.000
_cell.length_c   1.000
_cell.angle_alpha   90.00
_cell.angle_beta   90.00
_cell.angle_gamma   90.00
#
_symmetry.space_group_name_H-M   'P 1'
#
loop_
_entity.id
_entity.type
_entity.pdbx_description
1 polymer ?
#
loop_
_entity_poly.entity_id
_entity_poly.type
_entity_poly.pdbx_seq_one_letter_code
_entity_poly.pdbx_strand_id
1 'polypeptide(L)'
;MKPWIKRSLFGITAVTLILGGLAACGSHREHAKGWSDERITEVRGKAMDKIGSKLELNADQKQKLGVLADEMIVSSNALRGEGAGPRTDLKALMAGDKFDRTRAQALMDQKMQVMQGNGPKILKAFGDFYDSLNATQQKQVRERLDKRGHAWWNRG
;
A
#
# COMPACT_ATOMS: atom_id res chain seq x y z
N MET A 1 -8.35 32.16 16.71
CA MET A 1 -8.61 30.71 16.85
C MET A 1 -7.47 29.95 16.17
N LYS A 2 -6.77 29.05 16.88
CA LYS A 2 -5.47 28.48 16.48
C LYS A 2 -5.57 27.56 15.23
N PRO A 3 -4.69 27.72 14.23
CA PRO A 3 -4.76 27.01 12.94
C PRO A 3 -4.47 25.51 13.01
N TRP A 4 -4.09 24.96 14.16
CA TRP A 4 -3.91 23.51 14.31
C TRP A 4 -5.25 22.76 14.32
N ILE A 5 -6.33 23.36 14.83
CA ILE A 5 -7.59 22.62 15.07
C ILE A 5 -8.35 22.33 13.76
N LYS A 6 -8.03 23.04 12.65
CA LYS A 6 -8.49 22.68 11.30
C LYS A 6 -7.71 21.50 10.68
N ARG A 7 -6.59 21.08 11.29
CA ARG A 7 -5.75 19.97 10.81
C ARG A 7 -6.03 18.64 11.50
N SER A 8 -6.97 18.61 12.46
CA SER A 8 -7.32 17.41 13.22
C SER A 8 -8.53 16.65 12.67
N LEU A 9 -9.07 17.02 11.50
CA LEU A 9 -10.17 16.28 10.85
C LEU A 9 -9.72 15.41 9.65
N PHE A 10 -8.44 15.02 9.61
CA PHE A 10 -7.96 13.94 8.75
C PHE A 10 -7.42 12.79 9.60
N GLY A 11 -8.29 12.31 10.50
CA GLY A 11 -8.11 11.05 11.18
C GLY A 11 -8.31 9.89 10.21
N ILE A 12 -7.42 8.90 10.34
CA ILE A 12 -7.44 7.55 9.76
C ILE A 12 -6.94 7.46 8.31
N THR A 13 -5.62 7.53 8.14
CA THR A 13 -4.91 6.92 6.99
C THR A 13 -3.70 6.12 7.46
N ALA A 14 -3.90 5.31 8.50
CA ALA A 14 -3.08 4.12 8.69
C ALA A 14 -3.48 3.12 7.58
N VAL A 15 -2.51 2.70 6.75
CA VAL A 15 -2.65 1.85 5.54
C VAL A 15 -2.98 2.60 4.22
N THR A 16 -2.16 3.59 3.83
CA THR A 16 -2.27 4.22 2.48
C THR A 16 -0.98 4.26 1.66
N LEU A 17 0.04 3.49 2.04
CA LEU A 17 1.33 3.51 1.34
C LEU A 17 1.87 2.12 0.98
N ILE A 18 0.99 1.23 0.56
CA ILE A 18 1.37 0.06 -0.22
C ILE A 18 0.43 0.05 -1.44
N LEU A 19 0.91 0.68 -2.52
CA LEU A 19 0.36 0.65 -3.90
C LEU A 19 -0.72 1.67 -4.33
N GLY A 20 -0.65 2.93 -3.88
CA GLY A 20 -1.49 3.99 -4.50
C GLY A 20 -1.21 5.46 -4.14
N GLY A 21 -0.30 5.74 -3.20
CA GLY A 21 -0.10 7.10 -2.66
C GLY A 21 0.81 8.03 -3.49
N LEU A 22 0.71 8.02 -4.82
CA LEU A 22 1.46 8.94 -5.71
C LEU A 22 0.58 9.51 -6.84
N ALA A 23 -0.64 9.95 -6.52
CA ALA A 23 -1.51 10.66 -7.46
C ALA A 23 -1.67 12.16 -7.11
N ALA A 24 -0.79 12.71 -6.28
CA ALA A 24 -0.84 14.12 -5.87
C ALA A 24 0.58 14.69 -5.74
N CYS A 25 1.25 14.90 -6.87
CA CYS A 25 1.98 16.13 -7.22
C CYS A 25 2.69 15.92 -8.56
N GLY A 26 2.65 16.96 -9.40
CA GLY A 26 2.79 16.86 -10.85
C GLY A 26 4.17 16.47 -11.37
N SER A 27 4.18 15.63 -12.39
CA SER A 27 4.79 15.96 -13.68
C SER A 27 4.30 14.99 -14.75
N HIS A 28 4.28 15.51 -15.97
CA HIS A 28 3.52 15.10 -17.12
C HIS A 28 3.91 13.71 -17.67
N ARG A 29 2.92 12.99 -18.21
CA ARG A 29 3.03 12.03 -19.35
C ARG A 29 3.23 10.52 -19.12
N GLU A 30 3.59 10.01 -17.95
CA GLU A 30 3.76 8.54 -17.76
C GLU A 30 2.62 7.79 -17.06
N HIS A 31 1.67 8.49 -16.45
CA HIS A 31 0.60 7.86 -15.63
C HIS A 31 -0.54 7.19 -16.42
N ALA A 32 -0.45 7.14 -17.76
CA ALA A 32 -1.45 6.50 -18.60
C ALA A 32 -1.25 4.98 -18.76
N LYS A 33 -0.08 4.44 -18.37
CA LYS A 33 0.09 2.99 -18.27
C LYS A 33 -0.53 2.56 -16.94
N GLY A 34 -1.75 2.02 -17.03
CA GLY A 34 -2.46 1.45 -15.90
C GLY A 34 -1.65 0.37 -15.17
N TRP A 35 -2.22 -0.12 -14.07
CA TRP A 35 -1.70 -1.24 -13.28
C TRP A 35 -1.81 -2.54 -14.09
N SER A 36 -0.85 -2.80 -14.98
CA SER A 36 -0.72 -4.04 -15.76
C SER A 36 0.12 -5.07 -15.00
N ASP A 37 -0.08 -6.36 -15.30
CA ASP A 37 0.63 -7.46 -14.65
C ASP A 37 2.16 -7.37 -14.84
N GLU A 38 2.61 -6.86 -15.99
CA GLU A 38 4.02 -6.59 -16.26
C GLU A 38 4.56 -5.50 -15.34
N ARG A 39 3.78 -4.42 -15.11
CA ARG A 39 4.18 -3.34 -14.21
C ARG A 39 4.20 -3.78 -12.76
N ILE A 40 3.27 -4.64 -12.34
CA ILE A 40 3.26 -5.23 -11.00
C ILE A 40 4.56 -6.02 -10.78
N THR A 41 4.91 -6.86 -11.75
CA THR A 41 6.13 -7.69 -11.70
C THR A 41 7.39 -6.82 -11.67
N GLU A 42 7.46 -5.78 -12.49
CA GLU A 42 8.57 -4.82 -12.51
C GLU A 42 8.72 -4.10 -11.16
N VAL A 43 7.63 -3.58 -10.62
CA VAL A 43 7.62 -2.86 -9.33
C VAL A 43 7.97 -3.79 -8.19
N ARG A 44 7.45 -5.03 -8.21
CA ARG A 44 7.80 -6.09 -7.25
C ARG A 44 9.30 -6.35 -7.27
N GLY A 45 9.89 -6.59 -8.44
CA GLY A 45 11.34 -6.81 -8.59
C GLY A 45 12.16 -5.65 -8.02
N LYS A 46 11.85 -4.41 -8.44
CA LYS A 46 12.52 -3.20 -7.95
C LYS A 46 12.40 -3.03 -6.43
N ALA A 47 11.25 -3.35 -5.85
CA ALA A 47 11.04 -3.30 -4.41
C ALA A 47 11.88 -4.35 -3.68
N MET A 48 11.89 -5.59 -4.17
CA MET A 48 12.70 -6.68 -3.63
C MET A 48 14.20 -6.35 -3.68
N ASP A 49 14.69 -5.83 -4.81
CA ASP A 49 16.09 -5.44 -4.97
C ASP A 49 16.47 -4.29 -4.03
N LYS A 50 15.60 -3.28 -3.91
CA LYS A 50 15.84 -2.13 -3.04
C LYS A 50 15.82 -2.50 -1.56
N ILE A 51 14.90 -3.37 -1.13
CA ILE A 51 14.84 -3.81 0.28
C ILE A 51 16.00 -4.79 0.54
N GLY A 52 16.23 -5.73 -0.37
CA GLY A 52 17.29 -6.72 -0.32
C GLY A 52 18.68 -6.10 -0.21
N SER A 53 18.99 -5.11 -1.05
CA SER A 53 20.26 -4.36 -0.96
C SER A 53 20.35 -3.53 0.31
N LYS A 54 19.30 -2.79 0.66
CA LYS A 54 19.34 -1.88 1.80
C LYS A 54 19.39 -2.56 3.17
N LEU A 55 18.92 -3.79 3.27
CA LEU A 55 19.00 -4.59 4.50
C LEU A 55 20.09 -5.67 4.39
N GLU A 56 20.80 -5.75 3.26
CA GLU A 56 21.79 -6.78 2.98
C GLU A 56 21.24 -8.19 3.25
N LEU A 57 20.07 -8.47 2.66
CA LEU A 57 19.36 -9.72 2.89
C LEU A 57 20.09 -10.91 2.28
N ASN A 58 20.16 -12.00 3.03
CA ASN A 58 20.61 -13.30 2.51
C ASN A 58 19.51 -13.97 1.65
N ALA A 59 19.81 -15.14 1.08
CA ALA A 59 18.88 -15.86 0.21
C ALA A 59 17.54 -16.21 0.89
N ASP A 60 17.60 -16.76 2.11
CA ASP A 60 16.41 -17.17 2.86
C ASP A 60 15.52 -15.97 3.24
N GLN A 61 16.14 -14.86 3.63
CA GLN A 61 15.45 -13.61 3.95
C GLN A 61 14.78 -13.00 2.70
N LYS A 62 15.44 -13.07 1.53
CA LYS A 62 14.87 -12.64 0.25
C LYS A 62 13.67 -13.50 -0.16
N GLN A 63 13.71 -14.81 0.10
CA GLN A 63 12.57 -15.69 -0.16
C GLN A 63 11.36 -15.29 0.68
N LYS A 64 11.56 -15.05 2.00
CA LYS A 64 10.48 -14.61 2.89
C LYS A 64 9.93 -13.22 2.52
N LEU A 65 10.80 -12.32 2.08
CA LEU A 65 10.39 -11.03 1.52
C LEU A 65 9.55 -11.21 0.24
N GLY A 66 9.89 -12.19 -0.60
CA GLY A 66 9.12 -12.55 -1.80
C GLY A 66 7.70 -12.98 -1.44
N VAL A 67 7.56 -13.89 -0.48
CA VAL A 67 6.25 -14.34 0.03
C VAL A 67 5.42 -13.17 0.55
N LEU A 68 6.03 -12.28 1.33
CA LEU A 68 5.37 -11.06 1.81
C LEU A 68 4.92 -10.16 0.64
N ALA A 69 5.76 -9.97 -0.38
CA ALA A 69 5.42 -9.19 -1.55
C ALA A 69 4.24 -9.79 -2.33
N ASP A 70 4.21 -11.12 -2.47
CA ASP A 70 3.14 -11.83 -3.17
C ASP A 70 1.79 -11.69 -2.45
N GLU A 71 1.77 -11.87 -1.11
CA GLU A 71 0.56 -11.66 -0.31
C GLU A 71 0.05 -10.21 -0.38
N MET A 72 0.95 -9.23 -0.43
CA MET A 72 0.56 -7.82 -0.62
C MET A 72 -0.04 -7.55 -2.01
N ILE A 73 0.50 -8.18 -3.06
CA ILE A 73 -0.04 -8.05 -4.43
C ILE A 73 -1.42 -8.71 -4.51
N VAL A 74 -1.58 -9.93 -3.98
CA VAL A 74 -2.85 -10.63 -3.92
C VAL A 74 -3.90 -9.77 -3.21
N SER A 75 -3.56 -9.20 -2.06
CA SER A 75 -4.45 -8.33 -1.31
C SER A 75 -4.80 -7.03 -2.06
N SER A 76 -3.80 -6.40 -2.70
CA SER A 76 -4.02 -5.19 -3.52
C SER A 76 -4.95 -5.46 -4.70
N ASN A 77 -4.77 -6.58 -5.39
CA ASN A 77 -5.62 -6.97 -6.52
C ASN A 77 -7.06 -7.28 -6.04
N ALA A 78 -7.20 -7.99 -4.92
CA ALA A 78 -8.51 -8.30 -4.34
C ALA A 78 -9.24 -7.05 -3.85
N LEU A 79 -8.54 -6.08 -3.26
CA LEU A 79 -9.13 -4.80 -2.81
C LEU A 79 -9.52 -3.87 -3.95
N ARG A 80 -8.86 -3.99 -5.10
CA ARG A 80 -9.25 -3.28 -6.33
C ARG A 80 -10.56 -3.82 -6.89
N GLY A 81 -10.78 -5.13 -6.78
CA GLY A 81 -11.94 -5.81 -7.33
C GLY A 81 -12.04 -5.69 -8.86
N GLU A 82 -13.24 -5.89 -9.39
CA GLU A 82 -13.55 -5.76 -10.83
C GLU A 82 -13.62 -4.31 -11.33
N GLY A 83 -13.59 -3.32 -10.42
CA GLY A 83 -13.67 -1.91 -10.77
C GLY A 83 -12.43 -1.42 -11.54
N ALA A 84 -12.63 -0.44 -12.43
CA ALA A 84 -11.53 0.24 -13.13
C ALA A 84 -10.73 1.21 -12.23
N GLY A 85 -10.65 0.90 -10.93
CA GLY A 85 -9.92 1.62 -9.89
C GLY A 85 -10.76 2.55 -9.00
N PRO A 86 -10.18 3.04 -7.89
CA PRO A 86 -10.92 3.78 -6.85
C PRO A 86 -11.64 5.04 -7.34
N ARG A 87 -11.09 5.71 -8.36
CA ARG A 87 -11.72 6.89 -8.97
C ARG A 87 -12.95 6.53 -9.79
N THR A 88 -12.94 5.37 -10.46
CA THR A 88 -14.08 4.90 -11.24
C THR A 88 -15.21 4.47 -10.32
N ASP A 89 -14.89 3.74 -9.25
CA ASP A 89 -15.88 3.36 -8.24
C ASP A 89 -16.53 4.61 -7.63
N LEU A 90 -15.74 5.62 -7.26
CA LEU A 90 -16.26 6.88 -6.72
C LEU A 90 -17.14 7.64 -7.72
N LYS A 91 -16.73 7.70 -9.00
CA LYS A 91 -17.57 8.29 -10.05
C LYS A 91 -18.91 7.56 -10.17
N ALA A 92 -18.89 6.22 -10.06
CA ALA A 92 -20.11 5.42 -10.13
C ALA A 92 -21.05 5.66 -8.93
N LEU A 93 -20.53 5.99 -7.75
CA LEU A 93 -21.32 6.40 -6.58
C LEU A 93 -22.02 7.76 -6.76
N MET A 94 -21.51 8.60 -7.66
CA MET A 94 -21.99 9.96 -7.93
C MET A 94 -22.63 10.09 -9.32
N ALA A 95 -22.93 8.96 -9.99
CA ALA A 95 -23.42 8.98 -11.36
C ALA A 95 -24.89 9.44 -11.48
N GLY A 96 -25.66 9.35 -10.41
CA GLY A 96 -27.04 9.86 -10.34
C GLY A 96 -27.14 11.21 -9.63
N ASP A 97 -28.37 11.73 -9.55
CA ASP A 97 -28.67 13.03 -8.91
C ASP A 97 -28.31 13.11 -7.43
N LYS A 98 -28.15 11.94 -6.78
CA LYS A 98 -27.78 11.79 -5.37
C LYS A 98 -26.69 10.75 -5.22
N PHE A 99 -25.91 10.90 -4.15
CA PHE A 99 -24.92 9.91 -3.76
C PHE A 99 -25.57 8.56 -3.43
N ASP A 100 -25.08 7.50 -4.07
CA ASP A 100 -25.56 6.12 -3.88
C ASP A 100 -24.95 5.51 -2.61
N ARG A 101 -25.63 5.73 -1.49
CA ARG A 101 -25.22 5.19 -0.17
C ARG A 101 -25.27 3.67 -0.13
N THR A 102 -26.23 3.05 -0.83
CA THR A 102 -26.40 1.60 -0.84
C THR A 102 -25.22 0.93 -1.53
N ARG A 103 -24.83 1.44 -2.70
CA ARG A 103 -23.63 0.95 -3.41
C ARG A 103 -22.35 1.23 -2.64
N ALA A 104 -22.25 2.39 -2.00
CA ALA A 104 -21.08 2.72 -1.17
C ALA A 104 -20.92 1.72 0.00
N GLN A 105 -22.02 1.37 0.66
CA GLN A 105 -22.02 0.37 1.74
C GLN A 105 -21.59 -1.01 1.21
N ALA A 106 -22.15 -1.45 0.08
CA ALA A 106 -21.78 -2.73 -0.51
C ALA A 106 -20.28 -2.83 -0.89
N LEU A 107 -19.71 -1.75 -1.44
CA LEU A 107 -18.27 -1.68 -1.74
C LEU A 107 -17.41 -1.75 -0.46
N MET A 108 -17.85 -1.11 0.62
CA MET A 108 -17.17 -1.19 1.92
C MET A 108 -17.22 -2.59 2.50
N ASP A 109 -18.38 -3.24 2.47
CA ASP A 109 -18.56 -4.59 2.99
C ASP A 109 -17.70 -5.60 2.22
N GLN A 110 -17.66 -5.50 0.89
CA GLN A 110 -16.78 -6.31 0.03
C GLN A 110 -15.31 -6.13 0.40
N LYS A 111 -14.83 -4.88 0.53
CA LYS A 111 -13.43 -4.61 0.90
C LYS A 111 -13.11 -5.12 2.31
N MET A 112 -14.05 -5.03 3.24
CA MET A 112 -13.90 -5.54 4.59
C MET A 112 -13.76 -7.07 4.60
N GLN A 113 -14.56 -7.79 3.81
CA GLN A 113 -14.42 -9.24 3.65
C GLN A 113 -13.05 -9.63 3.10
N VAL A 114 -12.56 -8.91 2.08
CA VAL A 114 -11.21 -9.12 1.54
C VAL A 114 -10.14 -8.90 2.61
N MET A 115 -10.25 -7.82 3.39
CA MET A 115 -9.31 -7.56 4.49
C MET A 115 -9.36 -8.64 5.57
N GLN A 116 -10.54 -9.14 5.92
CA GLN A 116 -10.69 -10.22 6.89
C GLN A 116 -10.02 -11.52 6.39
N GLY A 117 -10.14 -11.83 5.10
CA GLY A 117 -9.52 -13.03 4.50
C GLY A 117 -8.01 -12.94 4.32
N ASN A 118 -7.49 -11.75 3.95
CA ASN A 118 -6.08 -11.57 3.60
C ASN A 118 -5.22 -11.01 4.74
N GLY A 119 -5.83 -10.30 5.70
CA GLY A 119 -5.14 -9.65 6.81
C GLY A 119 -4.25 -10.61 7.60
N PRO A 120 -4.75 -11.78 8.05
CA PRO A 120 -3.93 -12.75 8.78
C PRO A 120 -2.73 -13.27 7.98
N LYS A 121 -2.86 -13.42 6.65
CA LYS A 121 -1.78 -13.90 5.78
C LYS A 121 -0.65 -12.89 5.68
N ILE A 122 -0.98 -11.62 5.45
CA ILE A 122 0.00 -10.53 5.40
C ILE A 122 0.71 -10.39 6.74
N LEU A 123 -0.03 -10.42 7.85
CA LEU A 123 0.55 -10.33 9.20
C LEU A 123 1.52 -11.49 9.46
N LYS A 124 1.13 -12.71 9.10
CA LYS A 124 2.00 -13.89 9.21
C LYS A 124 3.25 -13.74 8.36
N ALA A 125 3.12 -13.42 7.06
CA ALA A 125 4.25 -13.28 6.16
C ALA A 125 5.21 -12.16 6.59
N PHE A 126 4.67 -11.07 7.13
CA PHE A 126 5.48 -9.98 7.68
C PHE A 126 6.24 -10.43 8.93
N GLY A 127 5.57 -11.14 9.85
CA GLY A 127 6.22 -11.73 11.02
C GLY A 127 7.35 -12.68 10.63
N ASP A 128 7.06 -13.64 9.75
CA ASP A 128 8.05 -14.62 9.27
C ASP A 128 9.29 -13.95 8.64
N PHE A 129 9.08 -12.87 7.86
CA PHE A 129 10.16 -12.07 7.29
C PHE A 129 10.93 -11.32 8.37
N TYR A 130 10.25 -10.59 9.25
CA TYR A 130 10.89 -9.76 10.28
C TYR A 130 11.68 -10.59 11.30
N ASP A 131 11.14 -11.74 11.72
CA ASP A 131 11.79 -12.66 12.65
C ASP A 131 12.99 -13.37 12.03
N SER A 132 13.07 -13.41 10.69
CA SER A 132 14.26 -13.91 9.98
C SER A 132 15.42 -12.91 9.92
N LEU A 133 15.17 -11.64 10.24
CA LEU A 133 16.17 -10.59 10.23
C LEU A 133 17.04 -10.65 11.48
N ASN A 134 18.33 -10.33 11.35
CA ASN A 134 19.21 -10.16 12.50
C ASN A 134 18.92 -8.83 13.24
N ALA A 135 19.50 -8.65 14.42
CA ALA A 135 19.25 -7.47 15.27
C ALA A 135 19.55 -6.13 14.57
N THR A 136 20.62 -6.07 13.76
CA THR A 136 21.00 -4.87 12.99
C THR A 136 19.95 -4.56 11.92
N GLN A 137 19.53 -5.57 11.16
CA GLN A 137 18.50 -5.44 10.12
C GLN A 137 17.15 -5.02 10.71
N GLN A 138 16.72 -5.64 11.81
CA GLN A 138 15.48 -5.26 12.50
C GLN A 138 15.53 -3.82 13.00
N LYS A 139 16.67 -3.38 13.56
CA LYS A 139 16.87 -1.98 13.96
C LYS A 139 16.70 -1.04 12.77
N GLN A 140 17.29 -1.36 11.62
CA GLN A 140 17.12 -0.56 10.41
C GLN A 140 15.66 -0.50 9.95
N VAL A 141 14.90 -1.61 10.05
CA VAL A 141 13.47 -1.61 9.76
C VAL A 141 12.71 -0.66 10.68
N ARG A 142 12.92 -0.75 12.01
CA ARG A 142 12.27 0.13 13.00
C ARG A 142 12.60 1.60 12.78
N GLU A 143 13.89 1.94 12.63
CA GLU A 143 14.30 3.33 12.38
C GLU A 143 13.70 3.91 11.10
N ARG A 144 13.50 3.09 10.07
CA ARG A 144 12.87 3.53 8.82
C ARG A 144 11.37 3.80 8.98
N LEU A 145 10.70 3.08 9.87
CA LEU A 145 9.30 3.36 10.22
C LEU A 145 9.20 4.69 10.98
N ASP A 146 10.11 4.94 11.93
CA ASP A 146 10.14 6.18 12.71
C ASP A 146 10.44 7.42 11.85
N LYS A 147 11.30 7.28 10.83
CA LYS A 147 11.70 8.38 9.92
C LYS A 147 10.55 8.90 9.02
N ARG A 148 9.36 8.28 9.03
CA ARG A 148 8.20 8.73 8.23
C ARG A 148 7.47 9.96 8.79
N GLY A 149 7.91 10.52 9.93
CA GLY A 149 7.40 11.81 10.42
C GLY A 149 7.79 13.04 9.57
N HIS A 150 8.92 13.04 8.85
CA HIS A 150 9.41 14.27 8.19
C HIS A 150 10.21 14.15 6.88
N ALA A 151 10.57 12.96 6.38
CA ALA A 151 11.66 12.90 5.39
C ALA A 151 11.52 11.86 4.26
N TRP A 152 10.31 11.51 3.83
CA TRP A 152 10.17 10.60 2.68
C TRP A 152 10.08 11.29 1.31
N TRP A 153 9.63 12.55 1.24
CA TRP A 153 9.41 13.28 -0.03
C TRP A 153 10.40 14.41 -0.34
N ASN A 154 11.37 14.65 0.53
CA ASN A 154 12.38 15.69 0.34
C ASN A 154 13.76 15.07 0.41
N ARG A 155 14.25 14.50 -0.70
CA ARG A 155 15.66 14.51 -1.13
C ARG A 155 15.75 14.07 -2.58
N GLY A 156 16.10 15.02 -3.45
CA GLY A 156 16.48 14.83 -4.87
C GLY A 156 15.37 15.22 -5.81
#